data_AF-A0A7G7BDK6-F1
#
_entry.id   AF-A0A7G7BDK6-F1
#
_cell.length_a   1.000
_cell.length_b   1.000
_cell.length_c   1.000
_cell.angle_alpha   90.00
_cell.angle_beta   90.00
_cell.angle_gamma   90.00
#
_symmetry.space_group_name_H-M   'P 1'
#
loop_
_entity.id
_entity.type
_entity.pdbx_description
1 polymer ?
#
loop_
_entity_poly.entity_id
_entity_poly.type
_entity_poly.pdbx_seq_one_letter_code
_entity_poly.pdbx_strand_id
1 'polypeptide(L)' 'MASRSRARNALDAFADLVEAAVDVHGRELAVRVALLAPDTTGLLAHDTGDGMSEVFRKAD' A
#
# COMPACT_ATOMS: atom_id res chain seq x y z
N MET A 1 -24.46 -8.70 19.21
CA MET A 1 -23.48 -9.27 18.25
C MET A 1 -23.39 -8.48 16.94
N ALA A 2 -24.50 -8.06 16.32
CA ALA A 2 -24.50 -7.36 15.02
C ALA A 2 -23.79 -5.98 14.99
N SER A 3 -23.69 -5.25 16.11
CA SER A 3 -22.90 -4.00 16.16
C SER A 3 -21.40 -4.26 16.03
N ARG A 4 -20.90 -5.31 16.70
CA ARG A 4 -19.49 -5.70 16.67
C ARG A 4 -19.05 -6.23 15.29
N SER A 5 -19.90 -7.02 14.62
CA SER A 5 -19.58 -7.49 13.26
C SER A 5 -19.56 -6.33 12.27
N ARG A 6 -20.53 -5.42 12.33
CA ARG A 6 -20.55 -4.22 11.48
C ARG A 6 -19.33 -3.32 11.70
N ALA A 7 -18.90 -3.15 12.95
CA ALA A 7 -17.69 -2.39 13.26
C ALA A 7 -16.44 -3.02 12.66
N ARG A 8 -16.30 -4.36 12.71
CA ARG A 8 -15.18 -5.06 12.08
C ARG A 8 -15.17 -4.88 10.57
N ASN A 9 -16.31 -5.13 9.90
CA ASN A 9 -16.42 -4.95 8.46
C ASN A 9 -16.11 -3.51 8.02
N ALA A 10 -16.50 -2.52 8.82
CA ALA A 10 -16.20 -1.12 8.53
C ALA A 10 -14.71 -0.80 8.67
N LEU A 11 -14.02 -1.43 9.63
CA LEU A 11 -12.57 -1.31 9.78
C LEU A 11 -11.82 -2.00 8.64
N ASP A 12 -12.26 -3.20 8.23
CA ASP A 12 -11.67 -3.92 7.10
C ASP A 12 -11.82 -3.10 5.81
N ALA A 13 -13.03 -2.59 5.52
CA ALA A 13 -13.26 -1.73 4.36
C ALA A 13 -12.48 -0.40 4.41
N PHE A 14 -12.25 0.14 5.61
CA PHE A 14 -11.41 1.32 5.77
C PHE A 14 -9.94 1.01 5.50
N ALA A 15 -9.42 -0.13 5.96
CA ALA A 15 -8.07 -0.57 5.65
C ALA A 15 -7.88 -0.73 4.13
N ASP A 16 -8.80 -1.41 3.45
CA ASP A 16 -8.78 -1.57 1.98
C ASP A 16 -8.74 -0.21 1.26
N LEU A 17 -9.51 0.77 1.74
CA LEU A 17 -9.54 2.11 1.16
C LEU A 17 -8.21 2.86 1.37
N VAL A 18 -7.61 2.74 2.55
CA VAL A 18 -6.31 3.36 2.85
C VAL A 18 -5.22 2.75 1.97
N GLU A 19 -5.19 1.43 1.83
CA GLU A 19 -4.24 0.73 0.96
C GLU A 19 -4.40 1.18 -0.50
N ALA A 20 -5.64 1.21 -1.01
CA ALA A 20 -5.91 1.69 -2.37
C ALA A 20 -5.48 3.15 -2.59
N ALA A 21 -5.63 4.03 -1.58
CA ALA A 21 -5.19 5.42 -1.65
C ALA A 21 -3.66 5.55 -1.66
N VAL A 22 -2.97 4.74 -0.85
CA VAL A 22 -1.49 4.67 -0.85
C VAL A 22 -1.00 4.16 -2.20
N ASP A 23 -1.67 3.17 -2.79
CA ASP A 23 -1.26 2.56 -4.06
C ASP A 23 -1.23 3.54 -5.23
N VAL A 24 -2.14 4.54 -5.26
CA VAL A 24 -2.18 5.58 -6.31
C VAL A 24 -0.84 6.29 -6.45
N HIS A 25 -0.19 6.63 -5.33
CA HIS A 25 1.08 7.36 -5.33
C HIS A 25 2.30 6.46 -5.09
N GLY A 26 2.15 5.40 -4.29
CA GLY A 26 3.20 4.44 -4.02
C GLY A 26 3.72 3.81 -5.31
N ARG A 27 2.83 3.52 -6.27
CA ARG A 27 3.21 2.87 -7.53
C ARG A 27 4.06 3.77 -8.41
N GLU A 28 3.67 5.03 -8.54
CA GLU A 28 4.46 6.03 -9.26
C GLU A 28 5.86 6.16 -8.65
N LEU A 29 5.93 6.19 -7.32
CA LEU A 29 7.20 6.26 -6.60
C LEU A 29 8.05 5.00 -6.81
N ALA A 30 7.47 3.80 -6.71
CA ALA A 30 8.14 2.53 -6.93
C ALA A 30 8.75 2.41 -8.34
N VAL A 31 8.04 2.90 -9.37
CA VAL A 31 8.55 2.97 -10.74
C VAL A 31 9.73 3.94 -10.84
N ARG A 32 9.63 5.12 -10.22
CA ARG A 32 10.71 6.13 -10.25
C ARG A 32 12.00 5.66 -9.56
N VAL A 33 11.90 4.79 -8.54
CA VAL A 33 13.07 4.20 -7.86
C VAL A 33 13.47 2.83 -8.41
N ALA A 34 12.93 2.43 -9.57
CA ALA A 34 13.24 1.18 -10.27
C ALA A 34 12.96 -0.11 -9.47
N LEU A 35 12.06 -0.06 -8.48
CA LEU A 35 11.57 -1.26 -7.77
C LEU A 35 10.42 -1.95 -8.52
N LEU A 36 9.75 -1.23 -9.42
CA LEU A 36 8.63 -1.75 -10.20
C LEU A 36 8.78 -1.35 -11.68
N ALA A 37 8.44 -2.25 -12.60
CA ALA A 37 8.38 -1.89 -14.02
C ALA A 37 7.14 -1.01 -14.30
N PRO A 38 7.23 -0.03 -15.22
CA PRO A 38 6.11 0.88 -15.55
C PRO A 38 4.81 0.15 -15.90
N ASP A 39 4.94 -0.97 -16.62
CA ASP A 39 3.81 -1.70 -17.21
C ASP A 39 3.11 -2.64 -16.22
N THR A 40 3.53 -2.68 -14.95
CA THR A 40 3.16 -3.76 -14.02
C THR A 40 1.66 -3.95 -13.73
N THR A 41 0.79 -2.97 -13.48
CA THR A 41 -0.65 -3.19 -13.09
C THR A 41 -0.91 -4.00 -11.79
N GLY A 42 -2.08 -3.76 -11.18
CA GLY A 42 -2.46 -4.36 -9.89
C GLY A 42 -2.15 -3.48 -8.68
N LEU A 43 -2.53 -3.96 -7.49
CA LEU A 43 -2.16 -3.37 -6.20
C LEU A 43 -0.65 -3.55 -5.95
N LEU A 44 -0.05 -2.67 -5.15
CA LEU A 44 1.33 -2.84 -4.71
C LEU A 44 1.44 -4.07 -3.81
N ALA A 45 2.39 -4.94 -4.14
CA ALA A 45 2.72 -6.07 -3.28
C ALA A 45 3.51 -5.58 -2.05
N HIS A 46 3.33 -6.28 -0.93
CA HIS A 46 3.93 -5.91 0.35
C HIS A 46 5.47 -5.82 0.28
N ASP A 47 6.10 -6.73 -0.46
CA ASP A 47 7.54 -6.77 -0.72
C ASP A 47 8.07 -5.50 -1.40
N THR A 48 7.26 -4.87 -2.26
CA THR A 48 7.60 -3.60 -2.90
C THR A 48 7.59 -2.47 -1.88
N GLY A 49 6.64 -2.49 -0.94
CA GLY A 49 6.57 -1.55 0.18
C GLY A 49 7.78 -1.68 1.13
N ASP A 50 8.22 -2.90 1.41
CA ASP A 50 9.43 -3.17 2.18
C ASP A 50 10.68 -2.61 1.46
N GLY A 51 10.83 -2.88 0.17
CA GLY A 51 11.93 -2.34 -0.64
C GLY A 51 11.93 -0.81 -0.67
N MET A 52 10.76 -0.18 -0.80
CA MET A 52 10.65 1.28 -0.71
C MET A 52 11.08 1.80 0.67
N SER A 53 10.70 1.11 1.74
CA SER A 53 11.09 1.50 3.11
C SER A 53 12.59 1.41 3.34
N GLU A 54 13.28 0.46 2.69
CA GLU A 54 14.75 0.40 2.70
C GLU A 54 15.38 1.57 1.95
N VAL A 55 14.88 1.89 0.75
CA VAL A 55 15.39 3.00 -0.08
C VAL A 55 15.21 4.36 0.61
N PHE A 56 14.07 4.59 1.25
CA PHE A 56 13.75 5.87 1.90
C PHE A 56 14.11 5.93 3.38
N ARG A 57 14.77 4.90 3.92
CA ARG A 57 15.16 4.88 5.33
C ARG A 57 16.01 6.12 5.63
N LYS A 58 15.53 6.95 6.55
CA LYS A 58 16.25 8.15 6.98
C LYS A 58 17.57 7.71 7.64
N ALA A 59 18.68 8.28 7.20
CA ALA A 59 19.96 8.11 7.89
C ALA A 59 19.90 8.82 9.25
N ASP A 60 20.50 8.20 10.26
CA ASP A 60 20.54 8.70 11.65
C ASP A 60 21.12 10.13 11.76
#